data_AF-A0A959JSV6-F1
#
_entry.id   AF-A0A959JSV6-F1
#
_cell.length_a   1.000
_cell.length_b   1.000
_cell.length_c   1.000
_cell.angle_alpha   90.00
_cell.angle_beta   90.00
_cell.angle_gamma   90.00
#
_symmetry.space_group_name_H-M   'P 1'
#
loop_
_entity.id
_entity.type
_entity.pdbx_description
1 polymer ?
#
loop_
_entity_poly.entity_id
_entity_poly.type
_entity_poly.pdbx_seq_one_letter_code
_entity_poly.pdbx_strand_id
1 'polypeptide(L)'
;MNEIKETQDGSHTLLSAEYGVTYHSKYGAITETYHVFIGAALKFKAAIQQEISILEIGFGTGLNAFATVLESQKRDLKVVYT
;
A
#
# COMPACT_ATOMS: atom_id res chain seq x y z
N MET A 1 -22.37 -4.19 5.01
CA MET A 1 -21.18 -5.01 4.69
C MET A 1 -20.39 -4.23 3.65
N ASN A 2 -19.06 -4.20 3.74
CA ASN A 2 -18.22 -3.52 2.75
C ASN A 2 -18.37 -4.19 1.38
N GLU A 3 -18.24 -3.41 0.30
CA GLU A 3 -18.39 -3.89 -1.07
C GLU A 3 -17.05 -3.84 -1.81
N ILE A 4 -16.76 -4.87 -2.61
CA ILE A 4 -15.61 -4.85 -3.52
C ILE A 4 -15.98 -4.00 -4.74
N LYS A 5 -15.14 -3.02 -5.09
CA LYS A 5 -15.28 -2.17 -6.27
C LYS A 5 -14.03 -2.27 -7.13
N GLU A 6 -14.23 -2.42 -8.43
CA GLU A 6 -13.14 -2.30 -9.41
C GLU A 6 -12.69 -0.84 -9.53
N THR A 7 -11.39 -0.62 -9.66
CA THR A 7 -10.77 0.70 -9.86
C THR A 7 -10.36 0.88 -11.33
N GLN A 8 -10.05 2.11 -11.75
CA GLN A 8 -9.75 2.39 -13.16
C GLN A 8 -8.48 1.71 -13.69
N ASP A 9 -7.56 1.30 -12.82
CA ASP A 9 -6.39 0.50 -13.19
C ASP A 9 -6.66 -1.03 -13.21
N GLY A 10 -7.92 -1.44 -13.12
CA GLY A 10 -8.34 -2.86 -13.11
C GLY A 10 -8.06 -3.59 -11.80
N SER A 11 -7.52 -2.91 -10.79
CA SER A 11 -7.42 -3.45 -9.44
C SER A 11 -8.74 -3.27 -8.66
N HIS A 12 -8.73 -3.63 -7.38
CA HIS A 12 -9.92 -3.60 -6.54
C HIS A 12 -9.68 -2.79 -5.28
N THR A 13 -10.73 -2.13 -4.82
CA THR A 13 -10.81 -1.42 -3.55
C THR A 13 -12.04 -1.89 -2.78
N LEU A 14 -12.09 -1.64 -1.46
CA LEU A 14 -13.29 -1.82 -0.67
C LEU A 14 -14.01 -0.48 -0.52
N LEU A 15 -15.32 -0.45 -0.71
CA LEU A 15 -16.18 0.65 -0.28
C LEU A 15 -16.62 0.39 1.16
N SER A 16 -16.25 1.28 2.09
CA SER A 16 -16.70 1.22 3.48
C SER A 16 -18.20 1.48 3.55
N ALA A 17 -18.94 0.51 4.09
CA ALA A 17 -20.37 0.70 4.34
C ALA A 17 -20.66 1.70 5.46
N GLU A 18 -19.70 1.92 6.36
CA GLU A 18 -19.82 2.85 7.49
C GLU A 18 -19.55 4.29 7.06
N TYR A 19 -18.50 4.50 6.27
CA TYR A 19 -18.01 5.84 5.93
C TYR A 19 -18.37 6.31 4.52
N GLY A 20 -18.87 5.42 3.66
CA GLY A 20 -19.21 5.76 2.28
C GLY A 20 -18.01 6.13 1.40
N VAL A 21 -16.78 5.77 1.82
CA VAL A 21 -15.53 6.05 1.10
C VAL A 21 -14.79 4.77 0.77
N THR A 22 -13.97 4.81 -0.28
CA THR A 22 -13.13 3.68 -0.69
C THR A 22 -11.84 3.62 0.12
N TYR A 23 -11.34 2.41 0.40
CA TYR A 23 -10.11 2.19 1.16
C TYR A 23 -8.86 2.64 0.40
N HIS A 24 -8.87 2.43 -0.92
CA HIS A 24 -7.89 2.94 -1.88
C HIS A 24 -8.57 3.78 -2.94
N SER A 25 -7.78 4.56 -3.68
CA SER A 25 -8.22 5.40 -4.78
C SER A 25 -9.04 4.63 -5.81
N LYS A 26 -10.20 5.19 -6.18
CA LYS A 26 -11.01 4.71 -7.31
C LYS A 26 -10.29 4.78 -8.66
N TYR A 27 -9.26 5.63 -8.77
CA TYR A 27 -8.45 5.77 -9.98
C TYR A 27 -7.41 4.64 -10.10
N GLY A 28 -7.13 3.91 -9.01
CA GLY A 28 -6.29 2.72 -9.05
C GLY A 28 -5.65 2.40 -7.72
N ALA A 29 -6.03 1.28 -7.11
CA ALA A 29 -5.50 0.89 -5.79
C ALA A 29 -4.04 0.44 -5.88
N ILE A 30 -3.71 -0.42 -6.86
CA ILE A 30 -2.33 -0.86 -7.09
C ILE A 30 -1.46 0.32 -7.54
N THR A 31 -1.98 1.15 -8.46
CA THR A 31 -1.25 2.32 -8.96
C THR A 31 -0.89 3.29 -7.84
N GLU A 32 -1.85 3.62 -6.97
CA GLU A 32 -1.62 4.47 -5.80
C GLU A 32 -0.59 3.86 -4.86
N THR A 33 -0.74 2.58 -4.48
CA THR A 33 0.19 1.89 -3.58
C THR A 33 1.62 1.94 -4.12
N TYR A 34 1.83 1.64 -5.40
CA TYR A 34 3.17 1.63 -5.97
C TYR A 34 3.74 3.02 -6.21
N HIS A 35 2.92 4.00 -6.55
CA HIS A 35 3.38 5.35 -6.81
C HIS A 35 3.73 6.08 -5.51
N VAL A 36 2.80 6.10 -4.55
CA VAL A 36 2.90 6.88 -3.31
C VAL A 36 3.72 6.13 -2.27
N PHE A 37 3.29 4.94 -1.86
CA PHE A 37 3.89 4.23 -0.72
C PHE A 37 5.22 3.58 -1.09
N ILE A 38 5.29 2.87 -2.22
CA ILE A 38 6.53 2.20 -2.62
C ILE A 38 7.49 3.18 -3.29
N GLY A 39 7.02 3.92 -4.29
CA GLY A 39 7.83 4.83 -5.10
C GLY A 39 8.37 6.01 -4.31
N ALA A 40 7.48 6.82 -3.76
CA ALA A 40 7.86 8.07 -3.10
C ALA A 40 8.40 7.88 -1.67
N ALA A 41 8.02 6.82 -0.96
CA ALA A 41 8.48 6.57 0.41
C ALA A 41 9.52 5.44 0.50
N LEU A 42 9.12 4.18 0.34
CA LEU A 42 10.01 3.03 0.62
C LEU A 42 11.29 3.06 -0.23
N LYS A 43 11.18 3.25 -1.55
CA LYS A 43 12.33 3.28 -2.45
C LYS A 43 13.26 4.46 -2.17
N PHE A 44 12.71 5.62 -1.83
CA PHE A 44 13.50 6.78 -1.44
C PHE A 44 14.31 6.51 -0.17
N LYS A 45 13.67 5.90 0.84
CA LYS A 45 14.35 5.53 2.09
C LYS A 45 15.38 4.41 1.88
N ALA A 46 15.05 3.42 1.08
CA ALA A 46 15.92 2.29 0.74
C ALA A 46 17.20 2.71 -0.01
N ALA A 47 17.22 3.88 -0.66
CA ALA A 47 18.42 4.40 -1.30
C ALA A 47 19.52 4.79 -0.29
N ILE A 48 19.17 5.01 0.98
CA ILE A 48 20.10 5.49 2.02
C ILE A 48 20.17 4.59 3.26
N GLN A 49 19.36 3.53 3.37
CA GLN A 49 19.42 2.56 4.47
C GLN A 49 18.80 1.20 4.12
N GLN A 50 19.29 0.15 4.76
CA GLN A 50 18.85 -1.25 4.55
C GLN A 50 17.83 -1.73 5.59
N GLU A 51 17.89 -1.18 6.81
CA GLU A 51 16.91 -1.46 7.87
C GLU A 51 15.90 -0.32 7.93
N ILE A 52 14.62 -0.62 7.73
CA ILE A 52 13.57 0.39 7.65
C ILE A 52 12.42 -0.02 8.58
N SER A 53 12.07 0.86 9.51
CA SER A 53 10.84 0.74 10.29
C SER A 53 9.73 1.58 9.67
N ILE A 54 8.56 0.98 9.44
CA ILE A 54 7.38 1.63 8.87
C ILE A 54 6.25 1.56 9.89
N LEU A 55 5.64 2.71 10.16
CA LEU A 55 4.39 2.81 10.90
C LEU A 55 3.24 2.96 9.90
N GLU A 56 2.23 2.11 10.03
CA GLU A 56 0.98 2.15 9.28
C GLU A 56 -0.16 2.58 10.18
N ILE A 57 -0.96 3.55 9.71
CA ILE A 57 -2.12 4.04 10.44
C ILE A 57 -3.34 3.76 9.59
N GLY A 58 -4.07 2.71 9.97
CA GLY A 58 -5.21 2.22 9.22
C GLY A 58 -4.82 1.11 8.24
N PHE A 59 -4.56 -0.09 8.78
CA PHE A 59 -4.11 -1.25 8.01
C PHE A 59 -5.02 -1.57 6.80
N GLY A 60 -6.32 -1.30 6.92
CA GLY A 60 -7.26 -1.37 5.80
C GLY A 60 -7.31 -2.76 5.18
N THR A 61 -7.01 -2.85 3.87
CA THR A 61 -6.91 -4.13 3.15
C THR A 61 -5.52 -4.77 3.24
N GLY A 62 -4.55 -4.11 3.86
CA GLY A 62 -3.16 -4.56 3.94
C GLY A 62 -2.37 -4.40 2.63
N LEU A 63 -2.91 -3.70 1.62
CA LEU A 63 -2.26 -3.60 0.30
C LEU A 63 -0.87 -2.94 0.36
N ASN A 64 -0.72 -1.89 1.18
CA ASN A 64 0.58 -1.21 1.37
C ASN A 64 1.60 -2.13 2.04
N ALA A 65 1.19 -2.87 3.07
CA ALA A 65 2.04 -3.84 3.74
C ALA A 65 2.44 -4.98 2.80
N PHE A 66 1.50 -5.51 2.02
CA PHE A 66 1.77 -6.56 1.03
C PHE A 66 2.76 -6.09 -0.05
N ALA A 67 2.53 -4.91 -0.64
CA ALA A 67 3.45 -4.34 -1.63
C ALA A 67 4.84 -4.06 -1.03
N THR A 68 4.89 -3.65 0.25
CA THR A 68 6.14 -3.45 0.98
C THR A 68 6.93 -4.75 1.12
N VAL A 69 6.29 -5.86 1.47
CA VAL A 69 6.94 -7.18 1.54
C VAL A 69 7.51 -7.60 0.17
N LEU A 70 6.73 -7.41 -0.90
CA LEU A 70 7.20 -7.76 -2.24
C LEU A 70 8.41 -6.91 -2.67
N GLU A 71 8.41 -5.62 -2.35
CA GLU A 71 9.52 -4.74 -2.71
C GLU A 71 10.74 -4.97 -1.82
N SER A 72 10.54 -5.27 -0.53
CA SER A 72 11.65 -5.56 0.40
C SER A 72 12.39 -6.82 -0.02
N GLN A 73 11.68 -7.89 -0.43
CA GLN A 73 12.30 -9.11 -0.95
C GLN A 73 13.13 -8.88 -2.20
N LYS A 74 12.67 -8.04 -3.13
CA LYS A 74 13.39 -7.71 -4.37
C LYS A 74 14.70 -6.96 -4.13
N ARG A 75 14.78 -6.23 -3.02
CA ARG A 75 15.90 -5.33 -2.67
C ARG A 75 16.75 -5.82 -1.52
N ASP A 76 16.38 -6.96 -0.93
CA ASP A 76 16.96 -7.51 0.31
C ASP A 76 16.92 -6.51 1.48
N LEU A 77 15.80 -5.80 1.63
CA LEU A 77 15.58 -4.85 2.74
C LEU A 77 15.08 -5.55 3.99
N LYS A 78 15.61 -5.17 5.15
CA LYS A 78 15.07 -5.57 6.45
C LYS A 78 14.01 -4.56 6.89
N VAL A 79 12.75 -4.92 6.70
CA VAL A 79 11.62 -4.05 7.04
C VAL A 79 10.92 -4.55 8.30
N VAL A 80 10.71 -3.64 9.26
CA VAL A 80 9.81 -3.84 10.41
C VAL A 80 8.56 -2.99 10.17
N TYR A 81 7.41 -3.63 10.08
CA TYR A 81 6.13 -2.98 9.81
C TYR A 81 5.25 -3.04 11.05
N THR A 82 4.75 -1.90 11.53
CA THR A 82 3.92 -1.78 12.73
C THR A 82 2.66 -1.00 12.43
#